data_AF-A0A529MFT9-F1
#
_entry.id   AF-A0A529MFT9-F1
#
_cell.length_a   1.000
_cell.length_b   1.000
_cell.length_c   1.000
_cell.angle_alpha   90.00
_cell.angle_beta   90.00
_cell.angle_gamma   90.00
#
_symmetry.space_group_name_H-M   'P 1'
#
loop_
_entity.id
_entity.type
_entity.pdbx_description
1 polymer ?
#
loop_
_entity_poly.entity_id
_entity_poly.type
_entity_poly.pdbx_seq_one_letter_code
_entity_poly.pdbx_strand_id
1 'polypeptide(L)'
;TKDSKIRRVVLCSGKVYYDLYEEREKRGINDIYLLRVEQLYPFPAKALITELSRFRNAEMVWCQEEPKNMGAWSFIDPYLEWVLAHIDAKHQRVRYT
;
A
#
# COMPACT_ATOMS: atom_id res chain seq x y z
N THR A 1 17.01 -1.25 -3.75
CA THR A 1 16.85 -2.37 -2.79
C THR A 1 16.22 -3.55 -3.51
N LYS A 2 16.64 -4.80 -3.24
CA LYS A 2 15.93 -5.98 -3.79
C LYS A 2 14.53 -6.05 -3.17
N ASP A 3 13.51 -6.43 -3.94
CA ASP A 3 12.12 -6.53 -3.46
C ASP A 3 12.00 -7.39 -2.19
N SER A 4 12.82 -8.44 -2.07
CA SER A 4 12.90 -9.32 -0.89
C SER A 4 13.35 -8.65 0.40
N LYS A 5 13.91 -7.43 0.34
CA LYS A 5 14.34 -6.64 1.50
C LYS A 5 13.34 -5.55 1.89
N ILE A 6 12.25 -5.38 1.14
CA ILE A 6 11.19 -4.44 1.50
C ILE A 6 10.42 -5.03 2.68
N ARG A 7 10.41 -4.29 3.80
CA ARG A 7 9.66 -4.69 5.00
C ARG A 7 8.23 -4.17 5.00
N ARG A 8 7.95 -3.09 4.26
CA ARG A 8 6.65 -2.42 4.26
C ARG A 8 6.33 -1.81 2.90
N VAL A 9 5.09 -2.01 2.46
CA VAL A 9 4.48 -1.28 1.34
C VAL A 9 3.48 -0.28 1.92
N VAL A 10 3.67 1.00 1.63
CA VAL A 10 2.72 2.06 1.98
C VAL A 10 1.92 2.41 0.73
N LEU A 11 0.66 2.02 0.73
CA LEU A 11 -0.33 2.38 -0.27
C LEU A 11 -0.94 3.73 0.08
N CYS A 12 -1.14 4.58 -0.91
CA CYS A 12 -1.80 5.87 -0.75
C CYS A 12 -2.46 6.32 -2.06
N SER A 13 -3.28 7.36 -1.99
CA SER A 13 -3.89 8.00 -3.15
C SER A 13 -3.72 9.52 -3.05
N GLY A 14 -3.51 10.18 -4.19
CA GLY A 14 -3.41 11.63 -4.26
C GLY A 14 -2.09 12.20 -3.75
N LYS A 15 -2.13 13.44 -3.27
CA LYS A 15 -0.93 14.25 -3.01
C LYS A 15 -0.08 13.79 -1.82
N VAL A 16 -0.66 13.06 -0.86
CA VAL A 16 0.05 12.53 0.32
C VAL A 16 1.27 11.68 -0.05
N TYR A 17 1.28 11.10 -1.26
CA TYR A 17 2.44 10.41 -1.81
C TYR A 17 3.71 11.27 -1.79
N TYR A 18 3.61 12.55 -2.14
CA TYR A 18 4.78 13.43 -2.25
C TYR A 18 5.38 13.71 -0.88
N ASP A 19 4.54 13.92 0.13
CA ASP A 19 4.99 14.10 1.51
C ASP A 19 5.69 12.84 2.04
N LEU A 20 5.11 11.66 1.78
CA LEU A 20 5.71 10.37 2.13
C LEU A 20 7.04 10.13 1.40
N TYR A 21 7.12 10.48 0.12
CA TYR A 21 8.32 10.35 -0.69
C TYR A 21 9.43 11.24 -0.15
N GLU A 22 9.17 12.52 0.04
CA GLU A 22 10.16 13.46 0.58
C GLU A 22 10.67 13.01 1.95
N GLU A 23 9.79 12.57 2.85
CA GLU A 23 10.18 12.14 4.18
C GLU A 23 11.02 10.86 4.15
N ARG A 24 10.69 9.92 3.25
CA ARG A 24 11.47 8.70 3.04
C ARG A 24 12.89 9.03 2.56
N GLU A 25 13.01 9.93 1.60
CA GLU A 25 14.30 10.37 1.05
C GLU A 25 15.12 11.14 2.10
N LYS A 26 14.51 12.09 2.83
CA LYS A 26 15.15 12.83 3.93
C LYS A 26 15.73 11.90 5.00
N ARG A 27 15.04 10.79 5.30
CA ARG A 27 15.49 9.79 6.27
C ARG A 27 16.40 8.70 5.69
N GLY A 28 16.63 8.68 4.38
CA GLY A 28 17.43 7.63 3.72
C GLY A 28 16.83 6.22 3.86
N ILE A 29 15.51 6.09 3.97
CA ILE A 29 14.84 4.82 4.22
C ILE A 29 14.71 4.03 2.91
N ASN A 30 15.37 2.88 2.85
CA ASN A 30 15.47 2.07 1.62
C ASN A 30 14.67 0.76 1.65
N ASP A 31 13.96 0.49 2.75
CA ASP A 31 13.20 -0.74 3.00
C ASP A 31 11.68 -0.54 2.99
N ILE A 32 11.22 0.66 2.59
CA ILE A 32 9.81 1.00 2.38
C ILE A 32 9.55 1.25 0.89
N TYR A 33 8.56 0.55 0.36
CA TYR A 33 8.03 0.78 -0.98
C TYR A 33 6.78 1.65 -0.91
N LEU A 34 6.74 2.73 -1.68
CA LEU A 34 5.57 3.61 -1.78
C LEU A 34 4.79 3.24 -3.03
N LEU A 35 3.52 2.89 -2.87
CA LEU A 35 2.62 2.50 -3.95
C LEU A 35 1.46 3.49 -4.05
N ARG A 36 1.26 4.06 -5.23
CA ARG A 36 0.13 4.94 -5.53
C ARG A 36 -1.02 4.13 -6.12
N VAL A 37 -2.22 4.31 -5.56
CA VAL A 37 -3.46 3.74 -6.09
C VAL A 37 -4.27 4.87 -6.71
N GLU A 38 -3.96 5.19 -7.96
CA GLU A 38 -4.59 6.32 -8.70
C GLU A 38 -6.05 6.06 -9.08
N GLN A 39 -6.41 4.78 -9.24
CA GLN A 39 -7.77 4.37 -9.59
C GLN A 39 -8.36 3.60 -8.41
N LEU A 40 -9.34 4.21 -7.75
CA LEU A 40 -10.10 3.54 -6.67
C LEU A 40 -11.29 2.77 -7.26
N TYR A 41 -11.97 3.36 -8.25
CA TYR A 41 -13.10 2.72 -8.92
C TYR A 41 -13.01 2.90 -10.45
N PRO A 42 -13.25 1.83 -11.25
CA PRO A 42 -13.43 0.43 -10.82
C PRO A 42 -12.15 -0.12 -10.15
N PHE A 43 -12.29 -1.00 -9.17
CA PHE A 43 -11.16 -1.48 -8.36
C PHE A 43 -10.10 -2.19 -9.24
N PRO A 44 -8.81 -1.79 -9.22
CA PRO A 44 -7.79 -2.27 -10.14
C PRO A 44 -7.14 -3.59 -9.67
N ALA A 45 -7.96 -4.62 -9.44
CA ALA A 45 -7.53 -5.90 -8.85
C ALA A 45 -6.31 -6.53 -9.54
N LYS A 46 -6.32 -6.63 -10.87
CA LYS A 46 -5.24 -7.27 -11.64
C LYS A 46 -3.90 -6.54 -11.47
N ALA A 47 -3.92 -5.21 -11.44
CA ALA A 47 -2.72 -4.40 -11.25
C ALA A 47 -2.15 -4.59 -9.83
N LEU A 48 -3.03 -4.54 -8.82
CA LEU A 48 -2.62 -4.73 -7.42
C LEU A 48 -2.12 -6.16 -7.15
N ILE A 49 -2.75 -7.19 -7.72
CA ILE A 49 -2.26 -8.58 -7.63
C ILE A 49 -0.85 -8.68 -8.20
N THR A 50 -0.62 -8.11 -9.39
CA THR A 50 0.68 -8.16 -10.06
C THR A 50 1.75 -7.47 -9.23
N GLU A 51 1.47 -6.24 -8.77
CA GLU A 51 2.45 -5.42 -8.06
C GLU A 51 2.73 -5.94 -6.64
N LEU A 52 1.69 -6.26 -5.87
CA LEU A 52 1.85 -6.71 -4.48
C LEU A 52 2.42 -8.13 -4.39
N SER A 53 2.31 -8.94 -5.44
CA SER A 53 2.97 -10.27 -5.52
C SER A 53 4.50 -10.19 -5.39
N ARG A 54 5.10 -9.03 -5.65
CA ARG A 54 6.55 -8.80 -5.48
C ARG A 54 6.95 -8.73 -4.01
N PHE A 55 6.01 -8.39 -3.11
CA PHE A 55 6.27 -8.03 -1.72
C PHE A 55 5.48 -8.91 -0.72
N ARG A 56 5.32 -10.21 -1.01
CA ARG A 56 4.50 -11.14 -0.18
C ARG A 56 4.86 -11.20 1.31
N ASN A 57 6.10 -10.85 1.66
CA ASN A 57 6.60 -10.85 3.03
C ASN A 57 6.49 -9.49 3.75
N ALA A 58 6.11 -8.42 3.04
CA ALA A 58 6.05 -7.07 3.57
C ALA A 58 4.74 -6.81 4.32
N GLU A 59 4.78 -5.89 5.29
CA GLU A 59 3.57 -5.33 5.90
C GLU A 59 2.89 -4.35 4.94
N MET A 60 1.56 -4.33 4.92
CA MET A 60 0.77 -3.45 4.07
C MET A 60 0.13 -2.34 4.91
N VAL A 61 0.35 -1.09 4.51
CA VAL A 61 -0.19 0.10 5.18
C VAL A 61 -0.97 0.94 4.18
N TRP A 62 -2.17 1.38 4.53
CA TRP A 62 -2.90 2.42 3.81
C TRP A 62 -2.72 3.75 4.52
N CYS A 63 -2.21 4.75 3.80
CA CYS A 63 -2.02 6.11 4.31
C CYS A 63 -2.84 7.09 3.49
N GLN A 64 -3.57 7.96 4.19
CA GLN A 64 -4.39 9.03 3.62
C GLN A 64 -4.43 10.23 4.57
N GLU A 65 -4.70 11.43 4.04
CA GLU A 65 -4.84 12.63 4.87
C GLU A 65 -6.21 12.68 5.58
N GLU A 66 -7.25 12.15 4.95
CA GLU A 66 -8.60 12.14 5.51
C GLU A 66 -8.68 11.22 6.74
N PRO A 67 -9.53 11.50 7.73
CA PRO A 67 -9.76 10.59 8.86
C PRO A 67 -10.24 9.20 8.43
N LYS A 68 -10.08 8.19 9.30
CA LYS A 68 -10.39 6.78 8.99
C LYS A 68 -11.82 6.52 8.54
N ASN A 69 -12.78 7.31 9.02
CA ASN A 69 -14.19 7.22 8.63
C ASN A 69 -14.51 7.99 7.33
N MET A 70 -13.49 8.54 6.66
CA MET A 70 -13.56 9.29 5.41
C MET A 70 -12.52 8.76 4.41
N GLY A 71 -12.48 9.38 3.23
CA GLY A 71 -11.56 9.00 2.16
C GLY A 71 -11.88 7.61 1.62
N ALA A 72 -10.85 6.92 1.15
CA ALA A 72 -10.99 5.65 0.45
C ALA A 72 -10.93 4.43 1.37
N TRP A 73 -10.50 4.59 2.63
CA TRP A 73 -10.19 3.48 3.53
C TRP A 73 -11.30 2.42 3.60
N SER A 74 -12.52 2.82 3.97
CA SER A 74 -13.65 1.90 4.14
C SER A 74 -14.06 1.19 2.85
N PHE A 75 -13.79 1.80 1.71
CA PHE A 75 -14.03 1.20 0.40
C PHE A 75 -12.92 0.22 0.01
N ILE A 76 -11.64 0.59 0.18
CA ILE A 76 -10.50 -0.14 -0.38
C ILE A 76 -10.03 -1.31 0.49
N ASP A 77 -10.18 -1.20 1.82
CA ASP A 77 -9.71 -2.19 2.80
C ASP A 77 -10.16 -3.64 2.47
N PRO A 78 -11.47 -3.95 2.29
CA PRO A 78 -11.89 -5.31 2.01
C PRO A 78 -11.33 -5.86 0.69
N TYR A 79 -11.14 -5.01 -0.32
CA TYR A 79 -10.56 -5.45 -1.60
C TYR A 79 -9.06 -5.70 -1.49
N LEU A 80 -8.33 -4.90 -0.71
CA LEU A 80 -6.92 -5.15 -0.46
C LEU A 80 -6.73 -6.44 0.34
N GLU A 81 -7.54 -6.70 1.36
CA GLU A 81 -7.50 -7.98 2.09
C GLU A 81 -7.73 -9.16 1.13
N TRP A 82 -8.69 -9.04 0.21
CA TRP A 82 -8.91 -10.06 -0.83
C TRP A 82 -7.70 -10.25 -1.74
N VAL A 83 -7.07 -9.16 -2.20
CA VAL A 83 -5.84 -9.24 -3.02
C VAL A 83 -4.71 -9.92 -2.24
N LEU A 84 -4.52 -9.58 -0.97
CA LEU A 84 -3.46 -10.14 -0.13
C LEU A 84 -3.66 -11.63 0.14
N ALA A 85 -4.91 -12.06 0.35
CA ALA A 85 -5.25 -13.48 0.42
C ALA A 85 -4.99 -14.19 -0.91
N HIS A 86 -5.34 -13.56 -2.05
CA HIS A 86 -5.17 -14.13 -3.38
C HIS A 86 -3.70 -14.39 -3.75
N ILE A 87 -2.78 -13.55 -3.27
CA ILE A 87 -1.34 -13.71 -3.52
C ILE A 87 -0.61 -14.52 -2.44
N ASP A 88 -1.33 -15.08 -1.48
CA ASP A 88 -0.80 -15.78 -0.31
C ASP A 88 0.24 -14.92 0.45
N ALA A 89 -0.12 -13.66 0.72
CA ALA A 89 0.74 -12.75 1.46
C ALA A 89 0.86 -13.19 2.93
N LYS A 90 2.06 -13.08 3.49
CA LYS A 90 2.34 -13.35 4.92
C LYS A 90 1.48 -12.49 5.85
N HIS A 91 1.23 -11.24 5.46
CA HIS A 91 0.41 -10.28 6.19
C HIS A 91 -0.84 -9.96 5.36
N GLN A 92 -2.00 -10.46 5.79
CA GLN A 92 -3.26 -10.33 5.04
C GLN A 92 -4.14 -9.15 5.50
N ARG A 93 -3.78 -8.49 6.61
CA ARG A 93 -4.51 -7.32 7.13
C ARG A 93 -3.77 -6.04 6.75
N VAL A 94 -4.49 -5.09 6.16
CA VAL A 94 -3.95 -3.75 5.91
C VAL A 94 -4.07 -2.91 7.19
N ARG A 95 -3.02 -2.18 7.53
CA ARG A 95 -3.07 -1.22 8.65
C ARG A 95 -3.40 0.17 8.12
N TYR A 96 -4.37 0.82 8.75
CA TYR A 96 -4.61 2.24 8.56
C TYR A 96 -3.59 3.07 9.34
N THR A 97 -3.01 4.11 8.74
CA THR A 97 -2.11 5.07 9.40
C THR A 97 -2.38 6.48 8.91
#